data_AF-A0A5N8WAE6-F1
#
_entry.id   AF-A0A5N8WAE6-F1
#
_cell.length_a   1.000
_cell.length_b   1.000
_cell.length_c   1.000
_cell.angle_alpha   90.00
_cell.angle_beta   90.00
_cell.angle_gamma   90.00
#
_symmetry.space_group_name_H-M   'P 1'
#
loop_
_entity.id
_entity.type
_entity.pdbx_description
1 polymer ?
#
loop_
_entity_poly.entity_id
_entity_poly.type
_entity_poly.pdbx_seq_one_letter_code
_entity_poly.pdbx_strand_id
1 'polypeptide(L)'
;MERPDDRIASVFRFASELVAWVATPWALSAHSWPSAVLAVVVLIGLPTVFSTPGDKKQVIVPVPGPVTILLVVLQLVAALVSAWLAWPVYAAVPVSVLVAATLVTERRRWRWLVSRVA
;
A
#
# COMPACT_ATOMS: atom_id res chain seq x y z
N MET A 1 23.47 -2.52 5.71
CA MET A 1 22.76 -3.79 5.51
C MET A 1 22.34 -3.90 4.05
N GLU A 2 22.59 -5.05 3.44
CA GLU A 2 22.10 -5.37 2.10
C GLU A 2 20.57 -5.51 2.12
N ARG A 3 19.91 -5.23 0.98
CA ARG A 3 18.45 -5.28 0.88
C ARG A 3 17.98 -6.74 0.97
N PRO A 4 17.00 -7.08 1.83
CA PRO A 4 16.44 -8.44 1.89
C PRO A 4 15.71 -8.84 0.60
N ASP A 5 15.71 -10.12 0.24
CA ASP A 5 14.80 -10.63 -0.80
C ASP A 5 13.35 -10.42 -0.35
N ASP A 6 12.59 -9.70 -1.16
CA ASP A 6 11.24 -9.23 -0.90
C ASP A 6 10.26 -9.64 -2.00
N ARG A 7 10.60 -10.60 -2.88
CA ARG A 7 9.72 -11.01 -3.98
C ARG A 7 8.31 -11.39 -3.52
N ILE A 8 8.22 -12.27 -2.52
CA ILE A 8 6.93 -12.69 -1.96
C ILE A 8 6.21 -11.50 -1.32
N ALA A 9 6.91 -10.71 -0.51
CA ALA A 9 6.35 -9.52 0.12
C ALA A 9 5.80 -8.51 -0.91
N SER A 10 6.52 -8.33 -2.02
CA SER A 10 6.13 -7.47 -3.12
C SER A 10 4.85 -7.94 -3.80
N VAL A 11 4.65 -9.25 -3.99
CA VAL A 11 3.40 -9.80 -4.54
C VAL A 11 2.21 -9.50 -3.62
N PHE A 12 2.36 -9.76 -2.31
CA PHE A 12 1.31 -9.49 -1.33
C PHE A 12 0.98 -8.00 -1.20
N ARG A 13 2.03 -7.16 -1.19
CA ARG A 13 1.88 -5.70 -1.19
C ARG A 13 1.18 -5.21 -2.44
N PHE A 14 1.60 -5.67 -3.62
CA PHE A 14 0.97 -5.26 -4.89
C PHE A 14 -0.49 -5.71 -4.98
N ALA A 15 -0.80 -6.92 -4.52
CA ALA A 15 -2.19 -7.38 -4.45
C ALA A 15 -3.02 -6.50 -3.52
N SER A 16 -2.48 -6.10 -2.37
CA SER A 16 -3.14 -5.18 -1.44
C SER A 16 -3.33 -3.77 -2.03
N GLU A 17 -2.32 -3.25 -2.73
CA GLU A 17 -2.40 -1.98 -3.47
C GLU A 17 -3.50 -2.03 -4.53
N LEU A 18 -3.56 -3.11 -5.32
CA LEU A 18 -4.60 -3.29 -6.32
C LEU A 18 -6.00 -3.31 -5.70
N VAL A 19 -6.17 -4.00 -4.56
CA VAL A 19 -7.44 -3.98 -3.82
C VAL A 19 -7.78 -2.56 -3.36
N ALA A 20 -6.82 -1.81 -2.83
CA ALA A 20 -7.04 -0.41 -2.44
C ALA A 20 -7.50 0.44 -3.63
N TRP A 21 -6.89 0.27 -4.81
CA TRP A 21 -7.21 1.05 -6.01
C TRP A 21 -8.59 0.72 -6.59
N VAL A 22 -9.15 -0.45 -6.30
CA VAL A 22 -10.49 -0.83 -6.76
C VAL A 22 -11.55 -0.51 -5.70
N ALA A 23 -11.33 -0.93 -4.45
CA ALA A 23 -12.33 -0.81 -3.40
C ALA A 23 -12.54 0.66 -2.96
N THR A 24 -11.48 1.45 -2.86
CA THR A 24 -11.56 2.85 -2.39
C THR A 24 -12.40 3.74 -3.31
N PRO A 25 -12.18 3.79 -4.64
CA PRO A 25 -13.04 4.60 -5.51
C PRO A 25 -14.49 4.10 -5.56
N TRP A 26 -14.75 2.79 -5.43
CA TRP A 26 -16.14 2.29 -5.30
C TRP A 26 -16.81 2.70 -3.99
N ALA A 27 -16.08 2.70 -2.88
CA ALA A 27 -16.61 3.19 -1.60
C ALA A 27 -16.95 4.68 -1.68
N LEU A 28 -16.10 5.47 -2.35
CA LEU A 28 -16.25 6.92 -2.44
C LEU A 28 -17.21 7.38 -3.53
N SER A 29 -17.36 6.61 -4.62
CA SER A 29 -18.25 6.97 -5.73
C SER A 29 -19.72 7.05 -5.31
N ALA A 30 -20.10 6.32 -4.26
CA ALA A 30 -21.42 6.41 -3.64
C ALA A 30 -21.73 7.81 -3.06
N HIS A 31 -20.70 8.59 -2.70
CA HIS A 31 -20.84 9.96 -2.21
C HIS A 31 -20.53 11.02 -3.27
N SER A 32 -19.44 10.84 -4.02
CA SER A 32 -19.01 11.83 -5.01
C SER A 32 -18.06 11.22 -6.04
N TRP A 33 -18.35 11.36 -7.33
CA TRP A 33 -17.46 10.85 -8.37
C TRP A 33 -16.08 11.54 -8.41
N PRO A 34 -15.91 12.84 -8.10
CA PRO A 34 -14.57 13.46 -8.07
C PRO A 34 -13.69 12.92 -6.94
N SER A 35 -14.27 12.54 -5.79
CA SER A 35 -13.49 11.95 -4.71
C SER A 35 -12.97 10.55 -5.05
N ALA A 36 -13.72 9.79 -5.86
CA ALA A 36 -13.25 8.52 -6.41
C ALA A 36 -12.04 8.72 -7.33
N VAL A 37 -12.07 9.71 -8.23
CA VAL A 37 -10.92 10.07 -9.08
C VAL A 37 -9.74 10.51 -8.23
N LEU A 38 -9.97 11.38 -7.25
CA LEU A 38 -8.94 11.88 -6.35
C LEU A 38 -8.28 10.72 -5.57
N ALA A 39 -9.07 9.75 -5.10
CA ALA A 39 -8.54 8.59 -4.39
C ALA A 39 -7.59 7.76 -5.25
N VAL A 40 -7.94 7.50 -6.52
CA VAL A 40 -7.05 6.79 -7.45
C VAL A 40 -5.76 7.58 -7.67
N VAL A 41 -5.87 8.90 -7.94
CA VAL A 41 -4.71 9.77 -8.13
C VAL A 41 -3.79 9.77 -6.92
N VAL A 42 -4.35 9.87 -5.70
CA VAL A 42 -3.57 9.90 -4.46
C VAL A 42 -2.93 8.54 -4.15
N LEU A 43 -3.72 7.46 -4.20
CA LEU A 43 -3.25 6.12 -3.87
C LEU A 43 -2.21 5.60 -4.87
N ILE A 44 -2.28 5.98 -6.14
CA ILE A 44 -1.25 5.60 -7.12
C ILE A 44 -0.10 6.60 -7.08
N GLY A 45 -0.41 7.90 -7.09
CA GLY A 45 0.55 8.98 -7.25
C GLY A 45 1.55 9.06 -6.10
N LEU A 46 1.09 9.01 -4.84
CA LEU A 46 1.98 9.11 -3.68
C LEU A 46 3.10 8.06 -3.69
N PRO A 47 2.83 6.73 -3.75
CA PRO A 47 3.89 5.72 -3.77
C PRO A 47 4.67 5.67 -5.09
N THR A 48 4.16 6.28 -6.16
CA THR A 48 4.89 6.42 -7.43
C THR A 48 5.94 7.52 -7.36
N VAL A 49 5.58 8.66 -6.77
CA VAL A 49 6.44 9.85 -6.67
C VAL A 49 7.46 9.70 -5.53
N PHE A 50 7.04 9.18 -4.39
CA PHE A 50 7.88 9.09 -3.20
C PHE A 50 8.41 7.67 -2.97
N SER A 51 9.72 7.53 -2.85
CA SER A 51 10.36 6.24 -2.55
C SER A 51 11.69 6.43 -1.82
N THR A 52 12.03 5.50 -0.92
CA THR A 52 13.35 5.49 -0.30
C THR A 52 14.43 5.05 -1.29
N PRO A 53 15.60 5.72 -1.34
CA PRO A 53 16.72 5.29 -2.18
C PRO A 53 17.13 3.84 -1.93
N GLY A 54 17.30 3.07 -3.01
CA GLY A 54 17.62 1.64 -2.97
C GLY A 54 16.41 0.71 -2.79
N ASP A 55 15.22 1.25 -2.50
CA ASP A 55 13.97 0.48 -2.44
C ASP A 55 13.33 0.27 -3.84
N LYS A 56 13.55 1.20 -4.76
CA LYS A 56 13.17 1.07 -6.17
C LYS A 56 14.34 1.46 -7.07
N LYS A 57 14.38 0.91 -8.29
CA LYS A 57 15.41 1.25 -9.30
C LYS A 57 15.39 2.72 -9.67
N GLN A 58 14.19 3.31 -9.73
CA GLN A 58 13.97 4.70 -10.08
C GLN A 58 13.26 5.40 -8.91
N VAL A 59 13.81 6.54 -8.49
CA VAL A 59 13.28 7.37 -7.42
C VAL A 59 13.07 8.77 -7.99
N ILE A 60 11.83 9.28 -7.94
CA ILE A 60 11.50 10.63 -8.40
C ILE A 60 11.78 11.61 -7.27
N VAL A 61 11.14 11.40 -6.11
CA VAL A 61 11.38 12.17 -4.88
C VAL A 61 11.86 11.23 -3.77
N PRO A 62 13.10 11.38 -3.29
CA PRO A 62 13.63 10.55 -2.21
C PRO A 62 12.95 10.90 -0.88
N VAL A 63 12.56 9.86 -0.14
CA VAL A 63 12.01 10.01 1.22
C VAL A 63 12.63 9.02 2.21
N PRO A 64 12.70 9.35 3.51
CA PRO A 64 13.20 8.43 4.53
C PRO A 64 12.40 7.12 4.57
N GLY A 65 13.06 6.03 4.98
CA GLY A 65 12.45 4.70 5.08
C GLY A 65 11.09 4.64 5.80
N PRO A 66 10.92 5.32 6.95
CA PRO A 66 9.63 5.38 7.63
C PRO A 66 8.49 5.95 6.78
N VAL A 67 8.76 6.92 5.90
CA VAL A 67 7.75 7.49 5.00
C VAL A 67 7.26 6.44 4.01
N THR A 68 8.16 5.63 3.45
CA THR A 68 7.76 4.50 2.60
C THR A 68 6.94 3.46 3.35
N ILE A 69 7.23 3.20 4.63
CA ILE A 69 6.37 2.33 5.46
C ILE A 69 4.98 2.92 5.62
N LEU A 70 4.87 4.22 5.92
CA LEU A 70 3.58 4.91 6.04
C LEU A 70 2.76 4.85 4.75
N LEU A 71 3.40 4.98 3.59
CA LEU A 71 2.72 4.83 2.30
C LEU A 71 2.18 3.41 2.08
N VAL A 72 2.90 2.38 2.51
CA VAL A 72 2.39 1.00 2.47
C VAL A 72 1.23 0.83 3.44
N VAL A 73 1.35 1.32 4.67
CA VAL A 73 0.28 1.24 5.68
C VAL A 73 -0.98 1.96 5.18
N LEU A 74 -0.84 3.13 4.53
CA LEU A 74 -1.95 3.84 3.89
C LEU A 74 -2.71 2.93 2.90
N GLN A 75 -2.00 2.21 2.04
CA GLN A 75 -2.61 1.26 1.09
C GLN A 75 -3.34 0.14 1.81
N LEU A 76 -2.71 -0.45 2.84
CA LEU A 76 -3.30 -1.55 3.59
C LEU A 76 -4.59 -1.13 4.32
N VAL A 77 -4.58 0.05 4.94
CA VAL A 77 -5.77 0.60 5.61
C VAL A 77 -6.86 0.92 4.59
N ALA A 78 -6.50 1.55 3.46
CA ALA A 78 -7.46 1.87 2.40
C ALA A 78 -8.10 0.60 1.82
N ALA A 79 -7.31 -0.44 1.53
CA ALA A 79 -7.81 -1.74 1.07
C ALA A 79 -8.76 -2.37 2.10
N LEU A 80 -8.34 -2.44 3.36
CA LEU A 80 -9.12 -3.09 4.42
C LEU A 80 -10.46 -2.38 4.64
N VAL A 81 -10.42 -1.07 4.92
CA VAL A 81 -11.63 -0.29 5.25
C VAL A 81 -12.57 -0.25 4.06
N SER A 82 -12.05 0.04 2.86
CA SER A 82 -12.91 0.19 1.68
C SER A 82 -13.52 -1.15 1.24
N ALA A 83 -12.81 -2.27 1.41
CA ALA A 83 -13.39 -3.58 1.12
C ALA A 83 -14.58 -3.89 2.05
N TRP A 84 -14.49 -3.57 3.34
CA TRP A 84 -15.61 -3.73 4.26
C TRP A 84 -16.79 -2.78 4.00
N LEU A 85 -16.52 -1.59 3.45
CA LEU A 85 -17.57 -0.61 3.11
C LEU A 85 -18.24 -0.87 1.76
N ALA A 86 -17.48 -1.32 0.76
CA ALA A 86 -17.94 -1.41 -0.62
C ALA A 86 -18.30 -2.84 -1.06
N TRP A 87 -17.74 -3.87 -0.43
CA TRP A 87 -17.90 -5.26 -0.86
C TRP A 87 -18.65 -6.11 0.18
N PRO A 88 -19.27 -7.22 -0.27
CA PRO A 88 -19.87 -8.17 0.65
C PRO A 88 -18.82 -8.85 1.54
N VAL A 89 -19.26 -9.32 2.71
CA VAL A 89 -18.41 -9.90 3.77
C VAL A 89 -17.48 -11.01 3.25
N TYR A 90 -17.96 -11.87 2.36
CA TYR A 90 -17.17 -12.97 1.81
C TYR A 90 -15.94 -12.50 1.00
N ALA A 91 -15.96 -11.27 0.47
CA ALA A 91 -14.82 -10.67 -0.23
C ALA A 91 -13.94 -9.86 0.71
N ALA A 92 -14.52 -9.18 1.70
CA ALA A 92 -13.78 -8.41 2.69
C ALA A 92 -12.91 -9.27 3.63
N VAL A 93 -13.35 -10.50 3.94
CA VAL A 93 -12.58 -11.45 4.76
C VAL A 93 -11.25 -11.85 4.09
N PRO A 94 -11.20 -12.33 2.83
CA PRO A 94 -9.95 -12.57 2.10
C PRO A 94 -9.03 -11.36 2.04
N VAL A 95 -9.57 -10.14 1.84
CA VAL A 95 -8.77 -8.90 1.86
C VAL A 95 -8.12 -8.69 3.23
N SER A 96 -8.84 -8.96 4.31
CA SER A 96 -8.30 -8.85 5.68
C SER A 96 -7.14 -9.83 5.90
N VAL A 97 -7.27 -11.06 5.38
CA VAL A 97 -6.19 -12.06 5.40
C VAL A 97 -4.99 -11.61 4.55
N LEU A 98 -5.24 -11.04 3.37
CA LEU A 98 -4.19 -10.51 2.49
C LEU A 98 -3.41 -9.38 3.15
N VAL A 99 -4.11 -8.45 3.80
CA VAL A 99 -3.49 -7.34 4.55
C VAL A 99 -2.65 -7.89 5.70
N ALA A 100 -3.17 -8.84 6.47
CA ALA A 100 -2.43 -9.47 7.56
C ALA A 100 -1.17 -10.21 7.04
N ALA A 101 -1.29 -10.96 5.94
CA ALA A 101 -0.15 -11.62 5.31
C ALA A 101 0.91 -10.60 4.84
N THR A 102 0.47 -9.49 4.23
CA THR A 102 1.36 -8.42 3.80
C THR A 102 2.16 -7.86 4.98
N LEU A 103 1.49 -7.53 6.09
CA LEU A 103 2.13 -7.05 7.32
C LEU A 103 3.19 -8.01 7.86
N VAL A 104 2.97 -9.32 7.75
CA VAL A 104 3.93 -10.34 8.19
C VAL A 104 5.13 -10.42 7.24
N THR A 105 4.88 -10.47 5.93
CA THR A 105 5.94 -10.61 4.92
C THR A 105 6.85 -9.38 4.83
N GLU A 106 6.31 -8.19 5.04
CA GLU A 106 7.03 -6.92 4.94
C GLU A 106 7.94 -6.63 6.16
N ARG A 107 7.82 -7.38 7.27
CA ARG A 107 8.57 -7.10 8.53
C ARG A 107 10.09 -7.04 8.35
N ARG A 108 10.67 -7.83 7.46
CA ARG A 108 12.12 -7.81 7.19
C ARG A 108 12.51 -6.53 6.45
N ARG A 109 11.75 -6.16 5.43
CA ARG A 109 11.94 -4.92 4.66
C ARG A 109 11.72 -3.68 5.54
N TRP A 110 10.71 -3.68 6.41
CA TRP A 110 10.46 -2.57 7.33
C TRP A 110 11.60 -2.35 8.31
N ARG A 111 12.17 -3.41 8.89
CA ARG A 111 13.36 -3.30 9.74
C ARG A 111 14.55 -2.69 9.00
N TRP A 112 14.75 -3.07 7.73
CA TRP A 112 15.77 -2.47 6.88
C TRP A 112 15.46 -0.99 6.56
N LEU A 113 14.22 -0.64 6.24
CA LEU A 113 13.79 0.75 5.98
C LEU A 113 13.96 1.65 7.21
N VAL A 114 13.62 1.18 8.42
CA VAL A 114 13.83 1.95 9.66
C VAL A 114 15.31 2.19 9.94
N SER A 115 16.21 1.30 9.47
CA SER A 115 17.65 1.57 9.55
C SER A 115 18.16 2.61 8.54
N ARG A 116 17.30 3.05 7.59
CA ARG A 116 17.56 4.08 6.58
C ARG A 116 16.93 5.43 6.99
N VAL A 117 17.05 5.79 8.25
CA VAL A 117 16.75 7.15 8.75
C VAL A 117 18.01 7.97 8.54
N ALA A 118 18.12 8.59 7.37
CA ALA A 118 19.18 9.52 7.01
C ALA A 118 18.54 10.72 6.32
#